data_AF-A0A1W4WHK8-F1
#
_entry.id   AF-A0A1W4WHK8-F1
#
_cell.length_a   1.000
_cell.length_b   1.000
_cell.length_c   1.000
_cell.angle_alpha   90.00
_cell.angle_beta   90.00
_cell.angle_gamma   90.00
#
_symmetry.space_group_name_H-M   'P 1'
#
loop_
_entity.id
_entity.type
_entity.pdbx_description
1 polymer ?
#
loop_
_entity_poly.entity_id
_entity_poly.type
_entity_poly.pdbx_seq_one_letter_code
_entity_poly.pdbx_strand_id
1 'polypeptide(L)'
;MEHTKFNHIIKKSITSLKQEENVTVCLLTELEKSALGVLSENKIILSAVNKFQDNFSKKALYVKERKEALLEQLQQILSATEKDNHVIQLKLHEKGKLKEKLEELKRKKEELTNNKEQTAGQQINVDNLKNCLRVCKVLTKTHFDFGNSVCGYTLDEDLNYKCFHLKHQEDQHKVIEYLWDNMPIKSSTTSK
;
A
#
# COMPACT_ATOMS: atom_id res chain seq x y z
N MET A 1 -33.79 -71.38 -110.22
CA MET A 1 -32.71 -70.52 -109.71
C MET A 1 -33.19 -69.37 -108.81
N GLU A 2 -34.47 -68.99 -108.81
CA GLU A 2 -34.97 -67.86 -107.99
C GLU A 2 -35.11 -68.17 -106.50
N HIS A 3 -35.54 -69.38 -106.12
CA HIS A 3 -35.68 -69.81 -104.72
C HIS A 3 -34.35 -69.81 -103.93
N THR A 4 -33.23 -70.10 -104.59
CA THR A 4 -31.90 -70.12 -103.96
C THR A 4 -31.42 -68.71 -103.60
N LYS A 5 -31.75 -67.70 -104.42
CA LYS A 5 -31.42 -66.30 -104.14
C LYS A 5 -32.23 -65.76 -102.96
N PHE A 6 -33.52 -66.09 -102.90
CA PHE A 6 -34.39 -65.64 -101.80
C PHE A 6 -33.97 -66.19 -100.44
N ASN A 7 -33.66 -67.49 -100.34
CA ASN A 7 -33.17 -68.11 -99.11
C ASN A 7 -31.82 -67.52 -98.64
N HIS A 8 -30.97 -67.08 -99.57
CA HIS A 8 -29.70 -66.43 -99.23
C HIS A 8 -29.92 -65.04 -98.60
N ILE A 9 -30.89 -64.27 -99.09
CA ILE A 9 -31.24 -62.95 -98.54
C ILE A 9 -31.77 -63.10 -97.11
N ILE A 10 -32.72 -64.01 -96.87
CA ILE A 10 -33.26 -64.27 -95.53
C ILE A 10 -32.16 -64.68 -94.54
N LYS A 11 -31.27 -65.60 -94.94
CA LYS A 11 -30.15 -66.01 -94.08
C LYS A 11 -29.22 -64.85 -93.74
N LYS A 12 -28.92 -63.96 -94.71
CA LYS A 12 -28.12 -62.76 -94.46
C LYS A 12 -28.84 -61.80 -93.51
N SER A 13 -30.12 -61.53 -93.72
CA SER A 13 -30.90 -60.64 -92.85
C SER A 13 -30.99 -61.16 -91.41
N ILE A 14 -31.23 -62.45 -91.22
CA ILE A 14 -31.24 -63.07 -89.88
C ILE A 14 -29.86 -62.98 -89.21
N THR A 15 -28.78 -63.16 -89.97
CA THR A 15 -27.41 -63.03 -89.45
C THR A 15 -27.12 -61.60 -89.04
N SER A 16 -27.55 -60.61 -89.82
CA SER A 16 -27.42 -59.18 -89.52
C SER A 16 -28.18 -58.81 -88.23
N LEU A 17 -29.44 -59.24 -88.11
CA LEU A 17 -30.26 -59.02 -86.91
C LEU A 17 -29.61 -59.62 -85.65
N LYS A 18 -29.10 -60.86 -85.73
CA LYS A 18 -28.38 -61.49 -84.62
C LYS A 18 -27.10 -60.75 -84.24
N GLN A 19 -26.40 -60.14 -85.21
CA GLN A 19 -25.23 -59.32 -84.94
C GLN A 19 -25.62 -58.02 -84.23
N GLU A 20 -26.69 -57.35 -84.66
CA GLU A 20 -27.21 -56.15 -84.00
C GLU A 20 -27.69 -56.42 -82.57
N GLU A 21 -28.38 -57.54 -82.34
CA GLU A 21 -28.76 -58.00 -80.99
C GLU A 21 -27.52 -58.22 -80.12
N ASN A 22 -26.50 -58.91 -80.63
CA ASN A 22 -25.26 -59.16 -79.89
C ASN A 22 -24.50 -57.86 -79.56
N VAL A 23 -24.45 -56.89 -80.48
CA VAL A 23 -23.85 -55.58 -80.23
C VAL A 23 -24.63 -54.82 -79.16
N THR A 24 -25.96 -54.87 -79.22
CA THR A 24 -26.83 -54.20 -78.24
C THR A 24 -26.65 -54.78 -76.83
N VAL A 25 -26.60 -56.11 -76.71
CA VAL A 25 -26.35 -56.78 -75.43
C VAL A 25 -24.97 -56.45 -74.87
N CYS A 26 -23.95 -56.39 -75.73
CA CYS A 26 -22.59 -56.00 -75.35
C CYS A 26 -22.55 -54.56 -74.79
N LEU A 27 -23.17 -53.60 -75.50
CA LEU A 27 -23.23 -52.20 -75.06
C LEU A 27 -23.96 -52.04 -73.73
N LEU A 28 -25.09 -52.73 -73.53
CA LEU A 28 -25.83 -52.71 -72.26
C LEU A 28 -24.99 -53.26 -71.10
N THR A 29 -24.25 -54.34 -71.34
CA THR A 29 -23.39 -54.96 -70.32
C THR A 29 -22.24 -54.03 -69.91
N GLU A 30 -21.60 -53.35 -70.86
CA GLU A 30 -20.53 -52.38 -70.57
C GLU A 30 -21.05 -51.13 -69.86
N LEU A 31 -22.27 -50.68 -70.19
CA LEU A 31 -22.97 -49.62 -69.47
C LEU A 31 -23.26 -50.02 -68.01
N GLU A 32 -23.75 -51.24 -67.77
CA GLU A 32 -24.02 -51.75 -66.42
C GLU A 32 -22.74 -51.84 -65.58
N LYS A 33 -21.65 -52.38 -66.16
CA LYS A 33 -20.32 -52.41 -65.49
C LYS A 33 -19.83 -51.00 -65.16
N SER A 34 -19.96 -50.05 -66.08
CA SER A 34 -19.56 -48.65 -65.86
C SER A 34 -20.38 -47.99 -64.76
N ALA A 35 -21.70 -48.19 -64.74
CA ALA A 35 -22.60 -47.67 -63.70
C ALA A 35 -22.28 -48.26 -62.31
N LEU A 36 -21.98 -49.57 -62.24
CA LEU A 36 -21.53 -50.23 -61.02
C LEU A 36 -20.19 -49.66 -60.52
N GLY A 37 -19.25 -49.37 -61.42
CA GLY A 37 -17.99 -48.69 -61.09
C GLY A 37 -18.23 -47.34 -60.42
N VAL A 38 -19.04 -46.47 -61.02
CA VAL A 38 -19.39 -45.14 -60.47
C VAL A 38 -20.08 -45.25 -59.10
N LEU A 39 -20.99 -46.21 -58.93
CA LEU A 39 -21.65 -46.44 -57.63
C LEU A 39 -20.65 -46.87 -56.55
N SER A 40 -19.66 -47.69 -56.91
CA SER A 40 -18.62 -48.13 -55.98
C SER A 40 -17.72 -46.98 -55.53
N GLU A 41 -17.33 -46.09 -56.46
CA GLU A 41 -16.53 -44.90 -56.16
C GLU A 41 -17.29 -43.92 -55.28
N ASN A 42 -18.57 -43.68 -55.58
CA ASN A 42 -19.44 -42.83 -54.76
C ASN A 42 -19.55 -43.34 -53.32
N LYS A 43 -19.60 -44.66 -53.09
CA LYS A 43 -19.62 -45.24 -51.74
C LYS A 43 -18.32 -44.96 -50.98
N ILE A 44 -17.17 -45.03 -51.66
CA ILE A 44 -15.86 -44.73 -51.06
C ILE A 44 -15.80 -43.24 -50.68
N ILE A 45 -16.21 -42.36 -51.59
CA ILE A 45 -16.26 -40.90 -51.35
C ILE A 45 -17.17 -40.59 -50.16
N LEU A 46 -18.38 -41.16 -50.11
CA LEU A 46 -19.32 -40.93 -49.02
C LEU A 46 -18.74 -41.37 -47.66
N SER A 47 -18.05 -42.52 -47.63
CA SER A 47 -17.36 -43.02 -46.42
C SER A 47 -16.23 -42.07 -45.97
N ALA A 48 -15.43 -41.57 -46.91
CA ALA A 48 -14.35 -40.61 -46.62
C ALA A 48 -14.90 -39.28 -46.08
N VAL A 49 -16.01 -38.78 -46.66
CA VAL A 49 -16.70 -37.57 -46.21
C VAL A 49 -17.22 -37.74 -44.78
N ASN A 50 -17.89 -38.85 -44.49
CA ASN A 50 -18.38 -39.12 -43.13
C ASN A 50 -17.24 -39.17 -42.10
N LYS A 51 -16.13 -39.85 -42.44
CA LYS A 51 -14.95 -39.90 -41.57
C LYS A 51 -14.31 -38.52 -41.37
N PHE A 52 -14.28 -37.69 -42.41
CA PHE A 52 -13.81 -36.31 -42.32
C PHE A 52 -14.71 -35.48 -41.39
N GLN A 53 -16.03 -35.58 -41.54
CA GLN A 53 -17.01 -34.89 -40.70
C GLN A 53 -16.89 -35.29 -39.23
N ASP A 54 -16.77 -36.59 -38.93
CA ASP A 54 -16.58 -37.08 -37.57
C ASP A 54 -15.31 -36.52 -36.91
N ASN A 55 -14.20 -36.51 -37.65
CA ASN A 55 -12.94 -35.97 -37.17
C ASN A 55 -13.00 -34.45 -36.97
N PHE A 56 -13.67 -33.74 -37.88
CA PHE A 56 -13.87 -32.31 -37.78
C PHE A 56 -14.70 -31.96 -36.54
N SER A 57 -15.82 -32.65 -36.31
CA SER A 57 -16.67 -32.45 -35.15
C SER A 57 -15.94 -32.74 -33.83
N LYS A 58 -15.13 -33.80 -33.76
CA LYS A 58 -14.31 -34.10 -32.57
C LYS A 58 -13.27 -33.01 -32.30
N LYS A 59 -12.57 -32.51 -33.33
CA LYS A 59 -11.62 -31.39 -33.18
C LYS A 59 -12.32 -30.11 -32.74
N ALA A 60 -13.48 -29.80 -33.31
CA ALA A 60 -14.26 -28.63 -32.93
C ALA A 60 -14.67 -28.68 -31.45
N LEU A 61 -15.12 -29.85 -30.97
CA LEU A 61 -15.46 -30.07 -29.56
C LEU A 61 -14.22 -29.88 -28.66
N TYR A 62 -13.10 -30.52 -29.00
CA TYR A 62 -11.85 -30.38 -28.25
C TYR A 62 -11.37 -28.91 -28.15
N VAL A 63 -11.46 -28.16 -29.25
CA VAL A 63 -11.09 -26.73 -29.26
C VAL A 63 -12.03 -25.92 -28.37
N LYS A 64 -13.33 -26.24 -28.36
CA LYS A 64 -14.32 -25.60 -27.50
C LYS A 64 -14.02 -25.84 -26.02
N GLU A 65 -13.83 -27.10 -25.63
CA GLU A 65 -13.51 -27.48 -24.24
C GLU A 65 -12.21 -26.81 -23.77
N ARG A 66 -11.18 -26.81 -24.63
CA ARG A 66 -9.90 -26.17 -24.31
C ARG A 66 -10.01 -24.64 -24.19
N LYS A 67 -10.87 -24.00 -24.99
CA LYS A 67 -11.16 -22.56 -24.87
C LYS A 67 -11.86 -22.26 -23.54
N GLU A 68 -12.84 -23.07 -23.14
CA GLU A 68 -13.57 -22.90 -21.88
C GLU A 68 -12.63 -23.07 -20.67
N ALA A 69 -11.77 -24.09 -20.67
CA ALA A 69 -10.76 -24.28 -19.62
C ALA A 69 -9.78 -23.11 -19.50
N LEU A 70 -9.33 -22.53 -20.62
CA LEU A 70 -8.45 -21.35 -20.62
C LEU A 70 -9.16 -20.11 -20.06
N LEU A 71 -10.45 -19.94 -20.34
CA LEU A 71 -11.24 -18.84 -19.79
C LEU A 71 -11.40 -18.97 -18.27
N GLU A 72 -11.65 -20.17 -17.76
CA GLU A 72 -11.71 -20.43 -16.31
C GLU A 72 -10.36 -20.15 -15.62
N GLN A 73 -9.24 -20.58 -16.21
CA GLN A 73 -7.91 -20.27 -15.69
C GLN A 73 -7.63 -18.77 -15.67
N LEU A 74 -8.02 -18.04 -16.72
CA LEU A 74 -7.86 -16.58 -16.78
C LEU A 74 -8.65 -15.88 -15.65
N GLN A 75 -9.86 -16.35 -15.37
CA GLN A 75 -10.71 -15.80 -14.33
C GLN A 75 -10.15 -16.05 -12.92
N GLN A 76 -9.53 -17.21 -12.68
CA GLN A 76 -8.82 -17.50 -11.43
C GLN A 76 -7.60 -16.58 -11.24
N ILE A 77 -6.80 -16.34 -12.29
CA ILE A 77 -5.65 -15.42 -12.24
C ILE A 77 -6.08 -13.99 -11.95
N LEU A 78 -7.14 -13.51 -12.61
CA LEU A 78 -7.69 -12.17 -12.38
C LEU A 78 -8.15 -12.00 -10.92
N SER A 79 -8.90 -12.96 -10.39
CA SER A 79 -9.36 -12.94 -9.00
C SER A 79 -8.21 -12.92 -7.99
N ALA A 80 -7.16 -13.72 -8.23
CA ALA A 80 -5.96 -13.70 -7.39
C ALA A 80 -5.25 -12.34 -7.45
N THR A 81 -5.13 -11.76 -8.65
CA THR A 81 -4.49 -10.45 -8.86
C THR A 81 -5.26 -9.31 -8.18
N GLU A 82 -6.60 -9.34 -8.23
CA GLU A 82 -7.47 -8.38 -7.54
C GLU A 82 -7.27 -8.43 -6.02
N LYS A 83 -7.18 -9.64 -5.45
CA LYS A 83 -6.93 -9.84 -4.02
C LYS A 83 -5.56 -9.28 -3.61
N ASP A 84 -4.52 -9.54 -4.39
CA ASP A 84 -3.17 -9.04 -4.12
C ASP A 84 -3.11 -7.50 -4.23
N ASN A 85 -3.78 -6.91 -5.22
CA ASN A 85 -3.91 -5.46 -5.34
C ASN A 85 -4.59 -4.83 -4.13
N HIS A 86 -5.65 -5.47 -3.60
CA HIS A 86 -6.33 -4.99 -2.39
C HIS A 86 -5.38 -5.00 -1.18
N VAL A 87 -4.56 -6.05 -1.03
CA VAL A 87 -3.54 -6.12 0.05
C VAL A 87 -2.49 -5.01 -0.12
N ILE A 88 -2.05 -4.73 -1.34
CA ILE A 88 -1.11 -3.64 -1.62
C ILE A 88 -1.73 -2.28 -1.25
N GLN A 89 -3.00 -2.05 -1.61
CA GLN A 89 -3.72 -0.82 -1.26
C GLN A 89 -3.83 -0.62 0.25
N LEU A 90 -4.16 -1.68 1.00
CA LEU A 90 -4.20 -1.62 2.48
C LEU A 90 -2.84 -1.25 3.07
N LYS A 91 -1.75 -1.89 2.60
CA LYS A 91 -0.39 -1.60 3.08
C LYS A 91 0.05 -0.17 2.74
N LEU A 92 -0.31 0.34 1.57
CA LEU A 92 -0.03 1.74 1.20
C LEU A 92 -0.77 2.72 2.11
N HIS A 93 -2.03 2.44 2.43
CA HIS A 93 -2.81 3.26 3.36
C HIS A 93 -2.23 3.25 4.78
N GLU A 94 -1.80 2.09 5.29
CA GLU A 94 -1.09 1.99 6.58
C GLU A 94 0.22 2.78 6.57
N LYS A 95 0.99 2.72 5.47
CA LYS A 95 2.22 3.51 5.30
C LYS A 95 1.92 5.01 5.31
N GLY A 96 0.81 5.45 4.73
CA GLY A 96 0.32 6.84 4.80
C GLY A 96 0.09 7.29 6.24
N LYS A 97 -0.67 6.51 7.03
CA LYS A 97 -0.92 6.78 8.45
C LYS A 97 0.36 6.83 9.30
N LEU A 98 1.33 5.98 9.00
CA LEU A 98 2.64 6.01 9.69
C LEU A 98 3.42 7.28 9.37
N LYS A 99 3.33 7.79 8.12
CA LYS A 99 3.97 9.05 7.74
C LYS A 99 3.36 10.25 8.47
N GLU A 100 2.04 10.27 8.63
CA GLU A 100 1.34 11.31 9.40
C GLU A 100 1.77 11.29 10.87
N LYS A 101 1.78 10.11 11.51
CA LYS A 101 2.27 9.96 12.89
C LYS A 101 3.72 10.39 13.05
N LEU A 102 4.58 10.11 12.07
CA LEU A 102 5.98 10.52 12.09
C LEU A 102 6.12 12.05 12.09
N GLU A 103 5.36 12.74 11.23
CA GLU A 103 5.35 14.21 11.18
C GLU A 103 4.79 14.82 12.46
N GLU A 104 3.75 14.23 13.05
CA GLU A 104 3.24 14.65 14.36
C GLU A 104 4.31 14.51 15.46
N LEU A 105 5.04 13.39 15.50
CA LEU A 105 6.11 13.16 16.46
C LEU A 105 7.29 14.13 16.27
N LYS A 106 7.64 14.48 15.03
CA LYS A 106 8.68 15.49 14.76
C LYS A 106 8.28 16.85 15.33
N ARG A 107 7.05 17.31 15.11
CA ARG A 107 6.54 18.58 15.66
C ARG A 107 6.58 18.57 17.19
N LYS A 108 6.08 17.51 17.83
CA LYS A 108 6.14 17.38 19.30
C LYS A 108 7.58 17.38 19.82
N LYS A 109 8.53 16.78 19.10
CA LYS A 109 9.95 16.80 19.48
C LYS A 109 10.53 18.21 19.41
N GLU A 110 10.21 18.97 18.35
CA GLU A 110 10.64 20.37 18.21
C GLU A 110 10.06 21.25 19.33
N GLU A 111 8.76 21.13 19.62
CA GLU A 111 8.10 21.82 20.74
C GLU A 111 8.78 21.52 22.09
N LEU A 112 9.07 20.25 22.37
CA LEU A 112 9.77 19.85 23.60
C LEU A 112 11.20 20.40 23.67
N THR A 113 11.87 20.56 22.53
CA THR A 113 13.23 21.12 22.47
C THR A 113 13.19 22.62 22.79
N ASN A 114 12.27 23.35 22.17
CA ASN A 114 12.07 24.79 22.43
C ASN A 114 11.69 25.06 23.89
N ASN A 115 10.81 24.23 24.48
CA ASN A 115 10.43 24.36 25.89
C ASN A 115 11.61 24.10 26.83
N LYS A 116 12.49 23.14 26.52
CA LYS A 116 13.71 22.91 27.31
C LYS A 116 14.64 24.12 27.28
N GLU A 117 14.86 24.71 26.11
CA GLU A 117 15.69 25.92 25.97
C GLU A 117 15.13 27.11 26.75
N GLN A 118 13.80 27.29 26.75
CA GLN A 118 13.15 28.33 27.55
C GLN A 118 13.29 28.07 29.06
N THR A 119 13.12 26.83 29.52
CA THR A 119 13.32 26.49 30.94
C THR A 119 14.78 26.63 31.38
N ALA A 120 15.75 26.36 30.50
CA ALA A 120 17.16 26.62 30.78
C ALA A 120 17.46 28.13 30.91
N GLY A 121 16.79 28.97 30.12
CA GLY A 121 16.87 30.44 30.22
C GLY A 121 16.21 31.02 31.49
N GLN A 122 15.28 30.30 32.11
CA GLN A 122 14.63 30.69 33.37
C GLN A 122 15.37 30.21 34.63
N GLN A 123 16.50 29.51 34.48
CA GLN A 123 17.36 29.13 35.59
C GLN A 123 18.18 30.36 36.05
N ILE A 124 17.50 31.40 36.56
CA ILE A 124 18.13 32.40 37.40
C ILE A 124 18.69 31.65 38.60
N ASN A 125 20.01 31.54 38.53
CA ASN A 125 20.87 30.66 39.26
C ASN A 125 20.54 30.70 40.77
N VAL A 126 20.00 29.59 41.31
CA VAL A 126 19.77 29.42 42.76
C VAL A 126 21.05 29.70 43.54
N ASP A 127 22.21 29.45 42.93
CA ASP A 127 23.52 29.78 43.51
C ASP A 127 23.80 31.28 43.54
N ASN A 128 23.31 32.07 42.57
CA ASN A 128 23.38 33.53 42.62
C ASN A 128 22.49 34.09 43.74
N LEU A 129 21.27 33.55 43.92
CA LEU A 129 20.39 33.98 45.02
C LEU A 129 21.00 33.67 46.39
N LYS A 130 21.57 32.46 46.57
CA LYS A 130 22.30 32.10 47.79
C LYS A 130 23.53 32.99 48.01
N ASN A 131 24.26 33.34 46.95
CA ASN A 131 25.40 34.25 47.04
C ASN A 131 24.98 35.66 47.42
N CYS A 132 23.90 36.20 46.85
CA CYS A 132 23.35 37.51 47.24
C CYS A 132 22.93 37.52 48.71
N LEU A 133 22.21 36.49 49.18
CA LEU A 133 21.83 36.36 50.59
C LEU A 133 23.05 36.25 51.51
N ARG A 134 24.10 35.52 51.10
CA ARG A 134 25.35 35.42 51.86
C ARG A 134 26.05 36.78 51.95
N VAL A 135 26.14 37.52 50.85
CA VAL A 135 26.73 38.87 50.82
C VAL A 135 25.96 39.80 51.74
N CYS A 136 24.63 39.82 51.67
CA CYS A 136 23.80 40.63 52.56
C CYS A 136 24.02 40.28 54.04
N LYS A 137 24.10 38.99 54.40
CA LYS A 137 24.35 38.55 55.78
C LYS A 137 25.75 38.94 56.28
N VAL A 138 26.77 38.86 55.42
CA VAL A 138 28.15 39.25 55.75
C VAL A 138 28.26 40.76 55.94
N LEU A 139 27.68 41.54 55.03
CA LEU A 139 27.74 43.01 55.10
C LEU A 139 26.98 43.53 56.32
N THR A 140 25.74 43.10 56.50
CA THR A 140 24.91 43.64 57.58
C THR A 140 25.29 43.09 58.96
N LYS A 141 26.05 41.98 59.02
CA LYS A 141 26.24 41.15 60.23
C LYS A 141 24.92 40.89 60.98
N THR A 142 23.81 40.92 60.25
CA THR A 142 22.45 40.87 60.78
C THR A 142 21.81 39.55 60.38
N HIS A 143 21.22 38.87 61.35
CA HIS A 143 20.38 37.71 61.14
C HIS A 143 18.93 38.14 61.24
N PHE A 144 18.17 37.94 60.18
CA PHE A 144 16.72 38.18 60.18
C PHE A 144 15.99 36.87 60.44
N ASP A 145 15.00 36.91 61.32
CA ASP A 145 14.00 35.87 61.48
C ASP A 145 12.74 36.33 60.73
N PHE A 146 12.44 35.66 59.63
CA PHE A 146 11.37 36.05 58.72
C PHE A 146 10.06 35.40 59.14
N GLY A 147 9.31 36.09 60.01
CA GLY A 147 7.94 35.76 60.40
C GLY A 147 6.94 36.87 60.07
N ASN A 148 5.82 36.96 60.80
CA ASN A 148 4.82 38.04 60.65
C ASN A 148 5.31 39.43 61.14
N SER A 149 6.56 39.52 61.60
CA SER A 149 7.24 40.73 62.09
C SER A 149 8.69 40.75 61.61
N VAL A 150 9.27 41.94 61.45
CA VAL A 150 10.70 42.07 61.12
C VAL A 150 11.48 42.00 62.43
N CYS A 151 11.95 40.81 62.77
CA CYS A 151 12.77 40.60 63.96
C CYS A 151 14.08 39.91 63.61
N GLY A 152 15.06 40.03 64.49
CA GLY A 152 16.39 39.53 64.23
C GLY A 152 17.39 39.98 65.27
N TYR A 153 18.65 39.73 64.97
CA TYR A 153 19.76 40.22 65.79
C TYR A 153 20.91 40.66 64.90
N THR A 154 21.64 41.67 65.35
CA THR A 154 22.89 42.14 64.73
C THR A 154 24.05 41.92 65.70
N LEU A 155 25.24 41.67 65.16
CA LEU A 155 26.46 41.57 65.94
C LEU A 155 27.14 42.95 65.96
N ASP A 156 27.30 43.56 67.14
CA ASP A 156 27.98 44.85 67.23
C ASP A 156 29.51 44.73 67.19
N GLU A 157 30.21 45.87 67.24
CA GLU A 157 31.67 45.94 67.15
C GLU A 157 32.39 45.19 68.30
N ASP A 158 31.72 45.07 69.46
CA ASP A 158 32.20 44.36 70.64
C ASP A 158 31.80 42.87 70.65
N LEU A 159 31.31 42.36 69.52
CA LEU A 159 30.80 40.99 69.33
C LEU A 159 29.59 40.63 70.20
N ASN A 160 28.84 41.63 70.69
CA ASN A 160 27.60 41.41 71.42
C ASN A 160 26.41 41.29 70.46
N TYR A 161 25.48 40.41 70.79
CA TYR A 161 24.23 40.24 70.05
C TYR A 161 23.22 41.30 70.48
N LYS A 162 22.78 42.14 69.54
CA LYS A 162 21.68 43.09 69.72
C LYS A 162 20.45 42.64 68.96
N CYS A 163 19.41 42.25 69.68
CA CYS A 163 18.14 41.84 69.09
C CYS A 163 17.26 43.06 68.76
N PHE A 164 16.51 42.98 67.67
CA PHE A 164 15.48 43.94 67.30
C PHE A 164 14.17 43.21 66.97
N HIS A 165 13.05 43.88 67.22
CA HIS A 165 11.72 43.40 66.88
C HIS A 165 10.86 44.60 66.46
N LEU A 166 10.57 44.69 65.16
CA LEU A 166 9.82 45.77 64.55
C LEU A 166 8.45 45.24 64.10
N LYS A 167 7.39 45.98 64.42
CA LYS A 167 6.01 45.60 64.05
C LYS A 167 5.79 45.90 62.57
N HIS A 168 5.06 45.02 61.88
CA HIS A 168 4.86 45.09 60.43
C HIS A 168 4.14 46.38 59.93
N GLN A 169 3.49 47.14 60.83
CA GLN A 169 2.74 48.35 60.51
C GLN A 169 3.59 49.64 60.52
N GLU A 170 4.90 49.55 60.72
CA GLU A 170 5.79 50.70 60.66
C GLU A 170 6.12 51.10 59.21
N ASP A 171 6.35 52.40 59.00
CA ASP A 171 6.78 52.94 57.70
C ASP A 171 8.06 52.23 57.25
N GLN A 172 8.04 51.63 56.04
CA GLN A 172 9.16 50.87 55.50
C GLN A 172 10.46 51.69 55.47
N HIS A 173 10.38 53.00 55.26
CA HIS A 173 11.54 53.87 55.24
C HIS A 173 12.17 53.97 56.63
N LYS A 174 11.35 54.16 57.68
CA LYS A 174 11.81 54.22 59.07
C LYS A 174 12.41 52.91 59.56
N VAL A 175 11.83 51.78 59.12
CA VAL A 175 12.37 50.45 59.42
C VAL A 175 13.76 50.26 58.81
N ILE A 176 13.93 50.66 57.55
CA ILE A 176 15.22 50.57 56.84
C ILE A 176 16.26 51.48 57.49
N GLU A 177 15.92 52.74 57.77
CA GLU A 177 16.81 53.67 58.46
C GLU A 177 17.24 53.14 59.83
N TYR A 178 16.30 52.68 60.65
CA TYR A 178 16.59 52.09 61.95
C TYR A 178 17.56 50.90 61.84
N LEU A 179 17.33 50.00 60.87
CA LEU A 179 18.21 48.85 60.68
C LEU A 179 19.61 49.28 60.23
N TRP A 180 19.74 50.24 59.32
CA TRP A 180 21.04 50.77 58.88
C TRP A 180 21.81 51.48 59.99
N ASP A 181 21.14 52.28 60.82
CA ASP A 181 21.77 52.99 61.94
C ASP A 181 22.33 52.05 63.01
N ASN A 182 21.72 50.87 63.15
CA ASN A 182 22.13 49.84 64.10
C ASN A 182 23.06 48.79 63.50
N MET A 183 23.36 48.86 62.19
CA MET A 183 24.38 48.01 61.57
C MET A 183 25.78 48.52 61.92
N PRO A 184 26.75 47.64 62.19
CA PRO A 184 28.12 48.01 62.53
C PRO A 184 28.88 48.63 61.34
N ILE A 185 28.37 48.53 60.11
CA ILE A 185 28.94 49.24 58.97
C ILE A 185 28.35 50.66 58.93
N LYS A 186 29.02 51.59 59.62
CA LYS A 186 28.86 53.01 59.32
C LYS A 186 29.76 53.31 58.13
N SER A 187 29.18 53.74 57.00
CA SER A 187 29.96 54.13 55.83
C SER A 187 30.86 55.32 56.17
N SER A 188 32.10 55.07 56.53
CA SER A 188 33.15 56.09 56.54
C SER A 188 33.60 56.32 55.10
N THR A 189 32.74 56.91 54.27
CA THR A 189 33.07 57.68 53.05
C THR A 189 31.81 57.98 52.26
N THR A 190 31.32 59.21 52.36
CA THR A 190 30.79 59.92 51.19
C THR A 190 31.96 60.13 50.22
N SER A 191 32.00 59.37 49.11
CA SER A 191 32.71 59.86 47.93
C SER A 191 31.81 60.88 47.24
N LYS A 192 32.36 62.03 46.88
CA LYS A 192 31.83 62.81 45.76
C LYS A 192 31.86 61.98 44.48
#